data_AF-A0AAJ2BBI7-F1
#
_entry.id   AF-A0AAJ2BBI7-F1
#
_cell.length_a   1.000
_cell.length_b   1.000
_cell.length_c   1.000
_cell.angle_alpha   90.00
_cell.angle_beta   90.00
_cell.angle_gamma   90.00
#
_symmetry.space_group_name_H-M   'P 1'
#
loop_
_entity.id
_entity.type
_entity.pdbx_description
1 polymer ?
#
loop_
_entity_poly.entity_id
_entity_poly.type
_entity_poly.pdbx_seq_one_letter_code
_entity_poly.pdbx_strand_id
1 'polypeptide(L)' 'MPELGGLEEKATAALSGLAPMSRRSGRWTGRAFITGGEHRPPRTLHASLVACLFNPDLKAAYDLLIKA' A
#
# COMPACT_ATOMS: atom_id res chain seq x y z
N MET A 1 -0.13 5.17 7.84
CA MET A 1 1.21 4.91 7.27
C MET A 1 1.88 6.26 7.07
N PRO A 2 2.69 6.72 8.04
CA PRO A 2 3.23 8.08 8.02
C PRO A 2 4.21 8.29 6.85
N GLU A 3 4.93 7.26 6.41
CA GLU A 3 5.83 7.29 5.23
C GLU A 3 5.14 7.52 3.87
N LEU A 4 3.79 7.57 3.81
CA LEU A 4 3.05 7.97 2.61
C LEU A 4 2.55 9.43 2.69
N GLY A 5 2.92 10.17 3.74
CA GLY A 5 2.47 11.54 3.98
C GLY A 5 0.98 11.66 4.32
N GLY A 6 0.45 12.88 4.21
CA GLY A 6 -0.96 13.22 4.49
C GLY A 6 -1.96 12.77 3.43
N LEU A 7 -1.75 11.61 2.81
CA LEU A 7 -2.67 11.02 1.84
C LEU A 7 -3.91 10.47 2.55
N GLU A 8 -5.08 10.71 1.94
CA GLU A 8 -6.35 10.17 2.44
C GLU A 8 -6.27 8.64 2.55
N GLU A 9 -6.90 8.05 3.58
CA GLU A 9 -6.78 6.62 3.90
C GLU A 9 -7.08 5.70 2.71
N LYS A 10 -8.01 6.10 1.85
CA LYS A 10 -8.38 5.37 0.62
C LYS A 10 -7.26 5.38 -0.42
N ALA A 11 -6.59 6.51 -0.60
CA ALA A 11 -5.46 6.64 -1.54
C ALA A 11 -4.26 5.84 -1.03
N THR A 12 -4.00 5.90 0.28
CA THR A 12 -2.98 5.10 0.96
C THR A 12 -3.25 3.60 0.83
N ALA A 13 -4.50 3.18 1.04
CA ALA A 13 -4.92 1.79 0.85
C ALA A 13 -4.79 1.35 -0.61
N ALA A 14 -5.13 2.22 -1.58
CA ALA A 14 -4.99 1.90 -3.00
C ALA A 14 -3.51 1.75 -3.40
N LEU A 15 -2.64 2.64 -2.93
CA LEU A 15 -1.21 2.62 -3.22
C LEU A 15 -0.51 1.41 -2.61
N SER A 16 -0.93 1.00 -1.42
CA SER A 16 -0.42 -0.20 -0.73
C SER A 16 -1.05 -1.51 -1.22
N GLY A 17 -1.96 -1.47 -2.20
CA GLY A 17 -2.65 -2.66 -2.72
C GLY A 17 -3.73 -3.23 -1.80
N LEU A 18 -4.05 -2.53 -0.71
CA LEU A 18 -5.06 -2.89 0.29
C LEU A 18 -6.48 -2.48 -0.10
N ALA A 19 -6.65 -1.50 -1.01
CA ALA A 19 -7.98 -1.03 -1.39
C ALA A 19 -8.60 -1.89 -2.50
N PRO A 20 -9.89 -2.24 -2.39
CA PRO A 20 -10.64 -2.84 -3.48
C PRO A 20 -10.81 -1.84 -4.64
N MET A 21 -10.44 -2.25 -5.85
CA MET A 21 -10.58 -1.44 -7.06
C MET A 21 -11.70 -1.99 -7.95
N SER A 22 -12.67 -1.14 -8.29
CA SER A 22 -13.75 -1.53 -9.20
C SER A 22 -13.25 -1.56 -10.64
N ARG A 23 -13.42 -2.67 -11.35
CA ARG A 23 -13.10 -2.78 -12.78
C ARG A 23 -14.26 -2.24 -13.63
N ARG A 24 -14.52 -0.92 -13.54
CA ARG A 24 -15.51 -0.23 -14.37
C ARG A 24 -14.82 0.85 -15.19
N SER A 25 -14.54 0.59 -16.46
CA SER A 25 -14.33 1.67 -17.41
C SER A 25 -15.71 2.12 -17.89
N GLY A 26 -15.98 3.43 -17.97
CA GLY A 26 -17.31 3.95 -18.32
C GLY A 26 -17.90 3.46 -19.65
N ARG A 27 -17.13 2.71 -20.46
CA ARG A 27 -17.51 2.08 -21.73
C ARG A 27 -17.91 0.60 -21.60
N TRP A 28 -17.74 -0.03 -20.43
CA TRP A 28 -17.96 -1.46 -20.23
C TRP A 28 -19.33 -1.74 -19.61
N THR A 29 -20.17 -2.49 -20.33
CA THR A 29 -21.59 -2.77 -19.99
C THR A 29 -21.83 -4.21 -19.53
N GLY A 30 -20.82 -4.88 -18.96
CA GLY A 30 -20.94 -6.22 -18.35
C GLY A 30 -21.11 -6.19 -16.83
N ARG A 31 -21.18 -7.37 -16.18
CA ARG A 31 -21.14 -7.48 -14.71
C ARG A 31 -19.86 -6.84 -14.18
N ALA A 32 -20.00 -5.91 -13.24
CA ALA A 32 -18.88 -5.29 -12.55
C ALA A 32 -18.26 -6.28 -11.56
N PHE A 33 -16.94 -6.35 -11.54
CA PHE A 33 -16.18 -7.12 -10.57
C PHE A 33 -15.22 -6.18 -9.81
N ILE A 34 -15.05 -6.45 -8.52
CA ILE A 34 -14.03 -5.82 -7.69
C ILE A 34 -12.77 -6.68 -7.80
N THR A 35 -11.62 -6.05 -7.99
CA THR A 35 -10.30 -6.71 -8.02
C THR A 35 -9.39 -6.06 -6.99
N GLY A 36 -8.47 -6.85 -6.42
CA GLY A 36 -7.56 -6.38 -5.38
C GLY A 36 -8.25 -6.31 -4.02
N GLY A 37 -7.78 -5.41 -3.15
CA GLY A 37 -8.33 -5.24 -1.82
C GLY A 37 -7.94 -6.35 -0.87
N GLU A 38 -6.68 -6.78 -0.89
CA GLU A 38 -6.23 -7.79 0.06
C GLU A 38 -6.29 -7.19 1.47
N HIS A 39 -7.03 -7.83 2.38
CA HIS A 39 -7.09 -7.38 3.78
C HIS A 39 -5.75 -7.55 4.51
N ARG A 40 -4.81 -8.27 3.87
CA ARG A 40 -3.43 -8.46 4.33
C ARG A 40 -2.51 -7.53 3.55
N PRO A 41 -1.51 -6.93 4.22
CA PRO A 41 -0.47 -6.17 3.53
C PRO A 41 0.23 -7.06 2.49
N PRO A 42 0.64 -6.48 1.35
CA PRO A 42 1.37 -7.23 0.34
C PRO A 42 2.65 -7.79 0.94
N ARG A 43 3.09 -8.94 0.41
CA ARG A 43 4.27 -9.65 0.91
C ARG A 43 5.54 -8.78 0.94
N THR A 44 5.63 -7.78 0.07
CA THR A 44 6.71 -6.78 0.02
C THR A 44 6.74 -5.85 1.24
N LEU A 45 5.57 -5.46 1.76
CA LEU A 45 5.45 -4.65 2.99
C LEU A 45 5.91 -5.45 4.22
N HIS A 46 5.53 -6.72 4.31
CA HIS A 46 6.07 -7.59 5.37
C HIS A 46 7.58 -7.79 5.26
N ALA A 47 8.09 -8.01 4.04
CA ALA A 47 9.53 -8.21 3.84
C ALA A 47 10.35 -6.96 4.21
N SER A 48 9.86 -5.77 3.88
CA SER A 48 10.53 -4.50 4.23
C SER A 48 10.51 -4.23 5.73
N LEU A 49 9.40 -4.49 6.42
CA LEU A 49 9.34 -4.42 7.90
C LEU A 49 10.37 -5.35 8.56
N VAL A 50 10.42 -6.61 8.11
CA VAL A 50 11.42 -7.58 8.60
C VAL A 50 12.84 -7.07 8.31
N ALA A 51 13.10 -6.55 7.11
CA ALA A 51 14.40 -6.00 6.76
C ALA A 51 14.83 -4.83 7.65
N CYS A 52 13.90 -3.95 8.04
CA CYS A 52 14.16 -2.83 8.96
C CYS A 52 14.39 -3.28 10.41
N LEU A 53 13.86 -4.43 10.82
CA LEU A 53 14.11 -4.97 12.17
C LEU A 53 15.51 -5.54 12.32
N PHE A 54 16.03 -6.18 11.26
CA PHE A 54 17.33 -6.87 11.30
C PHE A 54 18.49 -6.02 10.78
N ASN A 55 18.24 -4.99 9.97
CA ASN A 55 19.30 -4.15 9.40
C ASN A 55 19.14 -2.68 9.86
N PRO A 56 20.08 -2.15 10.67
CA PRO A 56 19.99 -0.79 11.19
C PRO A 56 20.08 0.28 10.09
N ASP A 57 20.80 0.01 9.00
CA ASP A 57 20.91 0.94 7.87
C ASP A 57 19.58 1.10 7.12
N LEU A 58 18.85 0.00 6.93
CA LEU A 58 17.52 0.01 6.32
C LEU A 58 16.50 0.67 7.25
N LYS A 59 16.64 0.49 8.56
CA LYS A 59 15.83 1.20 9.55
C LYS A 59 16.04 2.71 9.48
N ALA A 60 17.29 3.17 9.37
CA ALA A 60 17.59 4.59 9.23
C ALA A 60 16.98 5.19 7.96
N ALA A 61 17.04 4.47 6.83
CA ALA A 61 16.38 4.87 5.59
C ALA A 61 14.85 4.95 5.74
N TYR A 62 14.24 3.99 6.44
CA TYR A 62 12.82 3.99 6.75
C TYR A 62 12.42 5.17 7.66
N ASP A 63 13.20 5.46 8.69
CA ASP A 63 12.95 6.60 9.60
C ASP A 63 13.10 7.95 8.87
N LEU A 64 13.96 8.05 7.84
CA LEU A 64 14.05 9.22 6.96
C LEU A 64 12.80 9.37 6.10
N LEU A 65 12.27 8.27 5.56
CA LEU A 65 11.03 8.27 4.77
C LEU A 65 9.79 8.63 5.61
N ILE A 66 9.79 8.33 6.91
CA ILE A 66 8.73 8.74 7.84
C ILE A 66 8.77 10.24 8.14
N LYS A 67 9.96 10.82 8.23
CA LYS A 67 10.17 12.22 8.61
C LYS A 67 9.98 13.20 7.45
N ALA A 68 10.15 12.74 6.21
CA ALA A 68 9.94 13.51 5.00
C ALA A 68 8.45 13.65 4.68
#